data_AF-A0A1J0R962-F1
#
_entry.id   AF-A0A1J0R962-F1
#
_cell.length_a   1.000
_cell.length_b   1.000
_cell.length_c   1.000
_cell.angle_alpha   90.00
_cell.angle_beta   90.00
_cell.angle_gamma   90.00
#
_symmetry.space_group_name_H-M   'P 1'
#
loop_
_entity.id
_entity.type
_entity.pdbx_description
1 polymer ?
#
loop_
_entity_poly.entity_id
_entity_poly.type
_entity_poly.pdbx_seq_one_letter_code
_entity_poly.pdbx_strand_id
1 'polypeptide(L)'
;MVHAPGSHATNTHQGSTGDSFKCRLLGSGTTGSLSSAAQGIDVFSMAGYIKMPAADEEVALEPAENLKQGKGEGIEPWKSAYEDVNGALLETDTDTQNESAALDARSDIKEAIKKLLLPKGASDNSHIEDEITEIFGSKEKDKLKQVENAIDDTTIPAGVAQSDNKQRLGSISIEDKLGEILSYYQLRNSKTLVDLKNKLSNTAKITEPKSAEEKKKVCNSKGKDKQQECKKLKEKGYVFSPKGNEGKKCILSEGTKQKAEEKANKEAEEATSKASDKKKQEECKCG
;
A
#
# COMPACT_ATOMS: atom_id res chain seq x y z
N MET A 1 -13.30 37.48 -51.83
CA MET A 1 -13.47 38.73 -51.07
C MET A 1 -12.66 38.57 -49.79
N VAL A 2 -11.57 39.31 -49.67
CA VAL A 2 -10.62 39.20 -48.55
C VAL A 2 -11.17 40.05 -47.41
N HIS A 3 -11.55 39.43 -46.29
CA HIS A 3 -11.90 40.17 -45.07
C HIS A 3 -10.59 40.59 -44.39
N ALA A 4 -10.20 41.85 -44.58
CA ALA A 4 -9.15 42.46 -43.77
C ALA A 4 -9.69 42.75 -42.37
N PRO A 5 -8.88 42.58 -41.30
CA PRO A 5 -9.25 43.02 -39.97
C PRO A 5 -9.38 44.55 -39.97
N GLY A 6 -10.56 45.06 -39.62
CA GLY A 6 -10.84 46.48 -39.53
C GLY A 6 -9.96 47.12 -38.45
N SER A 7 -8.95 47.89 -38.88
CA SER A 7 -8.20 48.81 -38.04
C SER A 7 -9.04 50.08 -37.83
N HIS A 8 -9.92 50.07 -36.84
CA HIS A 8 -10.52 51.29 -36.32
C HIS A 8 -9.98 51.52 -34.91
N ALA A 9 -9.21 52.60 -34.74
CA ALA A 9 -8.65 53.04 -33.45
C ALA A 9 -9.72 53.54 -32.47
N THR A 10 -10.98 53.55 -32.89
CA THR A 10 -12.16 53.80 -32.07
C THR A 10 -13.05 52.57 -32.17
N ASN A 11 -13.45 52.04 -31.02
CA ASN A 11 -14.39 50.94 -30.84
C ASN A 11 -15.79 51.39 -31.33
N THR A 12 -15.93 51.62 -32.64
CA THR A 12 -17.20 52.01 -33.26
C THR A 12 -18.06 50.76 -33.36
N HIS A 13 -18.62 50.37 -32.22
CA HIS A 13 -19.53 49.23 -32.09
C HIS A 13 -20.87 49.48 -32.81
N GLN A 14 -21.05 50.69 -33.36
CA GLN A 14 -22.08 51.08 -34.29
C GLN A 14 -21.41 51.57 -35.58
N GLY A 15 -22.03 51.28 -36.74
CA GLY A 15 -21.49 51.71 -38.02
C GLY A 15 -21.31 53.22 -38.08
N SER A 16 -20.13 53.66 -38.56
CA SER A 16 -19.83 55.08 -38.78
C SER A 16 -20.95 55.73 -39.61
N THR A 17 -21.23 57.00 -39.35
CA THR A 17 -22.38 57.83 -39.74
C THR A 17 -22.77 57.88 -41.24
N GLY A 18 -22.19 57.04 -42.12
CA GLY A 18 -22.64 56.79 -43.48
C GLY A 18 -23.76 55.73 -43.57
N ASP A 19 -24.72 55.95 -44.47
CA ASP A 19 -25.98 55.20 -44.56
C ASP A 19 -25.90 53.72 -44.96
N SER A 20 -24.72 53.16 -45.22
CA SER A 20 -24.59 51.83 -45.81
C SER A 20 -24.38 50.67 -44.83
N PHE A 21 -24.04 50.91 -43.56
CA PHE A 21 -23.73 49.82 -42.60
C PHE A 21 -24.26 50.07 -41.18
N LYS A 22 -25.58 50.33 -41.03
CA LYS A 22 -26.22 50.53 -39.71
C LYS A 22 -26.85 49.23 -39.17
N CYS A 23 -26.38 48.75 -38.03
CA CYS A 23 -27.06 47.66 -37.29
C CYS A 23 -28.12 48.26 -36.36
N ARG A 24 -29.38 48.31 -36.84
CA ARG A 24 -30.48 48.93 -36.08
C ARG A 24 -30.76 48.30 -34.73
N LEU A 25 -30.37 47.03 -34.55
CA LEU A 25 -30.49 46.31 -33.29
C LEU A 25 -29.65 46.95 -32.17
N LEU A 26 -28.52 47.56 -32.51
CA LEU A 26 -27.59 48.17 -31.56
C LEU A 26 -27.81 49.69 -31.39
N GLY A 27 -28.79 50.27 -32.10
CA GLY A 27 -29.09 51.69 -32.04
C GLY A 27 -30.10 52.00 -30.94
N SER A 28 -29.86 53.07 -30.18
CA SER A 28 -30.68 53.50 -29.04
C SER A 28 -31.44 54.83 -29.27
N GLY A 29 -31.04 55.60 -30.27
CA GLY A 29 -31.65 56.89 -30.63
C GLY A 29 -32.93 56.80 -31.47
N THR A 30 -33.45 57.98 -31.84
CA THR A 30 -34.65 58.13 -32.70
C THR A 30 -34.34 57.90 -34.19
N THR A 31 -33.07 58.00 -34.58
CA THR A 31 -32.59 57.80 -35.95
C THR A 31 -31.60 56.64 -35.98
N GLY A 32 -32.05 55.46 -36.41
CA GLY A 32 -31.19 54.28 -36.57
C GLY A 32 -31.38 53.18 -35.53
N SER A 33 -32.41 53.25 -34.68
CA SER A 33 -32.85 52.15 -33.81
C SER A 33 -34.01 51.35 -34.44
N LEU A 34 -34.53 50.37 -33.70
CA LEU A 34 -35.75 49.63 -34.02
C LEU A 34 -37.04 50.43 -33.76
N SER A 35 -36.96 51.58 -33.10
CA SER A 35 -38.11 52.38 -32.64
C SER A 35 -38.09 53.79 -33.25
N SER A 36 -39.26 54.39 -33.40
CA SER A 36 -39.41 55.80 -33.80
C SER A 36 -39.20 56.79 -32.63
N ALA A 37 -39.00 56.28 -31.42
CA ALA A 37 -38.70 57.04 -30.20
C ALA A 37 -37.47 56.44 -29.51
N ALA A 38 -36.72 57.26 -28.77
CA ALA A 38 -35.59 56.80 -27.97
C ALA A 38 -36.03 55.70 -26.99
N GLN A 39 -35.14 54.72 -26.73
CA GLN A 39 -35.49 53.54 -25.92
C GLN A 39 -35.87 53.91 -24.47
N GLY A 40 -35.30 55.00 -23.93
CA GLY A 40 -35.66 55.54 -22.61
C GLY A 40 -35.24 54.67 -21.42
N ILE A 41 -34.66 53.50 -21.69
CA ILE A 41 -34.05 52.58 -20.73
C ILE A 41 -32.78 51.98 -21.34
N ASP A 42 -31.83 51.60 -20.49
CA ASP A 42 -30.69 50.80 -20.92
C ASP A 42 -31.17 49.38 -21.24
N VAL A 43 -30.73 48.82 -22.36
CA VAL A 43 -31.01 47.44 -22.75
C VAL A 43 -29.73 46.63 -22.71
N PHE A 44 -29.76 45.51 -22.00
CA PHE A 44 -28.63 44.61 -21.82
C PHE A 44 -28.81 43.33 -22.64
N SER A 45 -27.78 42.94 -23.38
CA SER A 45 -27.76 41.71 -24.18
C SER A 45 -26.50 40.89 -23.88
N MET A 46 -26.49 39.63 -24.34
CA MET A 46 -25.40 38.68 -24.12
C MET A 46 -25.06 38.53 -22.63
N ALA A 47 -26.09 38.33 -21.81
CA ALA A 47 -25.97 38.27 -20.35
C ALA A 47 -25.21 39.49 -19.78
N GLY A 48 -25.68 40.71 -20.11
CA GLY A 48 -25.10 41.94 -19.58
C GLY A 48 -23.79 42.40 -20.23
N TYR A 49 -23.18 41.61 -21.13
CA TYR A 49 -21.92 42.01 -21.79
C TYR A 49 -22.08 43.23 -22.70
N ILE A 50 -23.21 43.33 -23.41
CA ILE A 50 -23.48 44.44 -24.32
C ILE A 50 -24.53 45.34 -23.68
N LYS A 51 -24.16 46.58 -23.38
CA LYS A 51 -25.08 47.64 -22.96
C LYS A 51 -25.44 48.52 -24.16
N MET A 52 -26.72 48.57 -24.48
CA MET A 52 -27.32 49.56 -25.38
C MET A 52 -27.90 50.70 -24.51
N PRO A 53 -27.33 51.92 -24.58
CA PRO A 53 -27.75 53.01 -23.69
C PRO A 53 -29.20 53.48 -23.92
N ALA A 54 -29.80 54.13 -22.93
CA ALA A 54 -31.13 54.75 -23.06
C ALA A 54 -31.18 55.95 -24.02
N ALA A 55 -30.02 56.61 -24.20
CA ALA A 55 -29.82 57.79 -25.05
C ALA A 55 -29.06 57.43 -26.33
N ASP A 56 -29.01 58.36 -27.29
CA ASP A 56 -28.34 58.19 -28.59
C ASP A 56 -26.81 58.20 -28.44
N GLU A 57 -26.29 57.08 -27.93
CA GLU A 57 -24.89 56.85 -27.59
C GLU A 57 -24.41 55.51 -28.17
N GLU A 58 -23.10 55.34 -28.29
CA GLU A 58 -22.51 54.08 -28.72
C GLU A 58 -22.76 52.96 -27.69
N VAL A 59 -22.91 51.73 -28.16
CA VAL A 59 -23.00 50.58 -27.26
C VAL A 59 -21.71 50.42 -26.47
N ALA A 60 -21.84 50.08 -25.19
CA ALA A 60 -20.71 49.80 -24.31
C ALA A 60 -20.56 48.29 -24.12
N LEU A 61 -19.32 47.82 -24.06
CA LEU A 61 -18.99 46.45 -23.72
C LEU A 61 -18.47 46.38 -22.28
N GLU A 62 -18.97 45.43 -21.50
CA GLU A 62 -18.53 45.23 -20.12
C GLU A 62 -17.09 44.66 -20.11
N PRO A 63 -16.11 45.29 -19.43
CA PRO A 63 -14.75 44.78 -19.35
C PRO A 63 -14.70 43.41 -18.67
N ALA A 64 -13.72 42.59 -19.11
CA ALA A 64 -13.53 41.24 -18.60
C ALA A 64 -13.38 41.18 -17.06
N GLU A 65 -12.77 42.19 -16.43
CA GLU A 65 -12.65 42.24 -14.96
C GLU A 65 -14.00 42.36 -14.26
N ASN A 66 -14.95 43.08 -14.84
CA ASN A 66 -16.29 43.21 -14.30
C ASN A 66 -17.09 41.92 -14.51
N LEU A 67 -16.96 41.28 -15.67
CA LEU A 67 -17.55 39.96 -15.96
C LEU A 67 -17.09 38.89 -14.95
N LYS A 68 -15.79 38.84 -14.65
CA LYS A 68 -15.22 37.93 -13.64
C LYS A 68 -15.75 38.21 -12.23
N GLN A 69 -16.02 39.47 -11.92
CA GLN A 69 -16.41 39.91 -10.57
C GLN A 69 -17.93 39.97 -10.36
N GLY A 70 -18.75 39.81 -11.42
CA GLY A 70 -20.19 40.05 -11.34
C GLY A 70 -20.55 41.52 -11.12
N LYS A 71 -19.66 42.47 -11.46
CA LYS A 71 -19.91 43.91 -11.36
C LYS A 71 -20.60 44.49 -12.59
N GLY A 72 -21.92 44.49 -12.62
CA GLY A 72 -22.71 45.03 -13.73
C GLY A 72 -24.12 44.49 -13.71
N GLU A 73 -24.98 45.00 -14.59
CA GLU A 73 -26.37 44.54 -14.68
C GLU A 73 -26.47 43.30 -15.58
N GLY A 74 -27.02 42.21 -15.05
CA GLY A 74 -27.28 40.99 -15.84
C GLY A 74 -26.07 40.10 -16.13
N ILE A 75 -24.91 40.33 -15.50
CA ILE A 75 -23.65 39.62 -15.79
C ILE A 75 -23.35 38.41 -14.89
N GLU A 76 -24.25 38.03 -13.99
CA GLU A 76 -24.09 36.84 -13.13
C GLU A 76 -23.76 35.55 -13.91
N PRO A 77 -24.30 35.29 -15.12
CA PRO A 77 -23.92 34.11 -15.90
C PRO A 77 -22.43 34.05 -16.28
N TRP A 78 -21.79 35.21 -16.52
CA TRP A 78 -20.35 35.27 -16.83
C TRP A 78 -19.50 34.97 -15.61
N LYS A 79 -19.87 35.53 -14.45
CA LYS A 79 -19.20 35.22 -13.18
C LYS A 79 -19.33 33.74 -12.84
N SER A 80 -20.53 33.17 -12.93
CA SER A 80 -20.76 31.75 -12.69
C SER A 80 -19.91 30.89 -13.60
N ALA A 81 -19.88 31.16 -14.91
CA ALA A 81 -19.03 30.40 -15.84
C ALA A 81 -17.53 30.53 -15.53
N TYR A 82 -17.07 31.71 -15.11
CA TYR A 82 -15.68 31.94 -14.71
C TYR A 82 -15.33 31.18 -13.41
N GLU A 83 -16.21 31.21 -12.42
CA GLU A 83 -16.07 30.46 -11.17
C GLU A 83 -16.13 28.95 -11.42
N ASP A 84 -17.00 28.47 -12.31
CA ASP A 84 -17.09 27.05 -12.67
C ASP A 84 -15.85 26.56 -13.41
N VAL A 85 -15.27 27.35 -14.31
CA VAL A 85 -14.03 26.97 -15.03
C VAL A 85 -12.82 27.01 -14.10
N ASN A 86 -12.75 27.96 -13.16
CA ASN A 86 -11.63 28.04 -12.21
C ASN A 86 -11.79 27.08 -11.02
N GLY A 87 -13.03 26.81 -10.63
CA GLY A 87 -13.41 25.89 -9.56
C GLY A 87 -13.61 24.47 -10.04
N ALA A 88 -13.64 24.24 -11.36
CA ALA A 88 -13.49 22.92 -11.92
C ALA A 88 -12.23 22.33 -11.31
N LEU A 89 -12.40 21.23 -10.60
CA LEU A 89 -11.34 20.31 -10.24
C LEU A 89 -10.75 19.79 -11.55
N LEU A 90 -9.90 20.61 -12.17
CA LEU A 90 -8.76 20.09 -12.89
C LEU A 90 -8.06 19.28 -11.81
N GLU A 91 -8.16 17.95 -11.89
CA GLU A 91 -7.39 17.05 -11.02
C GLU A 91 -6.00 17.68 -10.92
N THR A 92 -5.71 18.27 -9.76
CA THR A 92 -4.42 18.92 -9.62
C THR A 92 -3.45 17.77 -9.65
N ASP A 93 -2.39 17.91 -10.45
CA ASP A 93 -1.35 16.90 -10.63
C ASP A 93 -0.90 16.26 -9.30
N THR A 94 -1.05 16.96 -8.17
CA THR A 94 -0.74 16.48 -6.82
C THR A 94 -1.54 15.27 -6.34
N ASP A 95 -2.81 15.12 -6.74
CA ASP A 95 -3.69 14.11 -6.11
C ASP A 95 -3.57 12.73 -6.77
N THR A 96 -3.00 12.68 -7.98
CA THR A 96 -2.86 11.46 -8.79
C THR A 96 -1.41 11.11 -9.10
N GLN A 97 -0.44 11.94 -8.68
CA GLN A 97 0.98 11.67 -8.88
C GLN A 97 1.67 11.16 -7.62
N ASN A 98 2.59 10.22 -7.82
CA ASN A 98 3.50 9.79 -6.77
C ASN A 98 4.39 10.95 -6.29
N GLU A 99 4.63 11.03 -4.99
CA GLU A 99 5.61 11.96 -4.43
C GLU A 99 7.00 11.71 -5.05
N SER A 100 7.71 12.79 -5.44
CA SER A 100 8.98 12.67 -6.20
C SER A 100 10.20 13.26 -5.48
N ALA A 101 10.00 13.85 -4.30
CA ALA A 101 11.05 14.41 -3.46
C ALA A 101 12.01 13.33 -2.91
N ALA A 102 13.02 13.74 -2.15
CA ALA A 102 13.85 12.83 -1.36
C ALA A 102 12.97 12.01 -0.39
N LEU A 103 13.41 10.82 -0.02
CA LEU A 103 12.57 9.86 0.72
C LEU A 103 12.17 10.38 2.11
N ASP A 104 13.04 11.18 2.73
CA ASP A 104 12.80 11.89 3.99
C ASP A 104 12.03 13.20 3.82
N ALA A 105 11.55 13.53 2.63
CA ALA A 105 10.61 14.62 2.38
C ALA A 105 9.22 14.11 1.98
N ARG A 106 9.08 12.80 1.75
CA ARG A 106 7.86 12.11 1.34
C ARG A 106 6.95 11.82 2.51
N SER A 107 5.76 12.42 2.52
CA SER A 107 4.86 12.37 3.67
C SER A 107 4.29 10.96 3.88
N ASP A 108 3.95 10.27 2.79
CA ASP A 108 3.42 8.90 2.83
C ASP A 108 4.46 7.90 3.33
N ILE A 109 5.72 8.02 2.87
CA ILE A 109 6.81 7.14 3.33
C ILE A 109 7.06 7.34 4.83
N LYS A 110 7.10 8.60 5.30
CA LYS A 110 7.27 8.89 6.73
C LYS A 110 6.16 8.28 7.56
N GLU A 111 4.91 8.41 7.11
CA GLU A 111 3.76 7.89 7.82
C GLU A 111 3.76 6.36 7.84
N ALA A 112 4.11 5.72 6.72
CA ALA A 112 4.26 4.26 6.64
C ALA A 112 5.33 3.74 7.61
N ILE A 113 6.51 4.35 7.64
CA ILE A 113 7.59 3.97 8.56
C ILE A 113 7.16 4.12 10.02
N LYS A 114 6.56 5.26 10.35
CA LYS A 114 6.06 5.54 11.69
C LYS A 114 5.01 4.52 12.16
N LYS A 115 4.13 4.07 11.26
CA LYS A 115 3.04 3.13 11.61
C LYS A 115 3.46 1.68 11.61
N LEU A 116 4.35 1.28 10.70
CA LEU A 116 4.64 -0.13 10.41
C LEU A 116 5.95 -0.64 11.02
N LEU A 117 6.93 0.25 11.18
CA LEU A 117 8.31 -0.15 11.45
C LEU A 117 8.82 0.38 12.79
N LEU A 118 8.40 1.60 13.18
CA LEU A 118 8.83 2.17 14.45
C LEU A 118 8.05 1.60 15.66
N PRO A 119 8.74 1.35 16.79
CA PRO A 119 8.09 1.01 18.04
C PRO A 119 7.10 2.09 18.50
N LYS A 120 6.04 1.69 19.21
CA LYS A 120 5.09 2.63 19.81
C LYS A 120 5.83 3.63 20.72
N GLY A 121 5.84 4.90 20.33
CA GLY A 121 6.47 5.99 21.07
C GLY A 121 7.74 6.57 20.41
N ALA A 122 8.35 5.87 19.45
CA ALA A 122 9.42 6.42 18.62
C ALA A 122 8.78 7.08 17.38
N SER A 123 8.79 8.41 17.32
CA SER A 123 8.11 9.13 16.22
C SER A 123 8.69 10.49 15.85
N ASP A 124 9.79 10.87 16.50
CA ASP A 124 10.56 12.03 16.10
C ASP A 124 11.27 11.76 14.77
N ASN A 125 11.58 12.86 14.07
CA ASN A 125 12.08 12.81 12.70
C ASN A 125 13.41 12.06 12.56
N SER A 126 14.28 12.10 13.59
CA SER A 126 15.56 11.38 13.58
C SER A 126 15.36 9.89 13.40
N HIS A 127 14.47 9.28 14.20
CA HIS A 127 14.20 7.84 14.09
C HIS A 127 13.62 7.45 12.72
N ILE A 128 12.78 8.30 12.12
CA ILE A 128 12.23 8.03 10.79
C ILE A 128 13.34 8.10 9.73
N GLU A 129 14.19 9.10 9.80
CA GLU A 129 15.31 9.28 8.86
C GLU A 129 16.37 8.18 8.96
N ASP A 130 16.63 7.69 10.16
CA ASP A 130 17.52 6.56 10.40
C ASP A 130 16.94 5.28 9.79
N GLU A 131 15.66 5.00 10.01
CA GLU A 131 14.96 3.84 9.43
C GLU A 131 14.90 3.89 7.89
N ILE A 132 14.67 5.08 7.30
CA ILE A 132 14.77 5.28 5.84
C ILE A 132 16.16 4.86 5.35
N THR A 133 17.21 5.31 6.06
CA THR A 133 18.59 5.01 5.68
C THR A 133 18.91 3.52 5.87
N GLU A 134 18.36 2.87 6.90
CA GLU A 134 18.50 1.44 7.13
C GLU A 134 17.88 0.60 6.00
N ILE A 135 16.66 0.95 5.57
CA ILE A 135 15.91 0.18 4.57
C ILE A 135 16.41 0.43 3.15
N PHE A 136 16.61 1.71 2.79
CA PHE A 136 16.91 2.12 1.43
C PHE A 136 18.41 2.37 1.19
N GLY A 137 19.23 2.39 2.24
CA GLY A 137 20.67 2.66 2.20
C GLY A 137 21.03 4.15 2.09
N SER A 138 20.10 5.02 1.69
CA SER A 138 20.21 6.49 1.77
C SER A 138 18.83 7.14 1.60
N LYS A 139 18.77 8.46 1.75
CA LYS A 139 17.54 9.26 1.62
C LYS A 139 17.27 9.72 0.16
N GLU A 140 18.16 9.38 -0.76
CA GLU A 140 18.07 9.81 -2.16
C GLU A 140 16.88 9.13 -2.87
N LYS A 141 16.14 9.89 -3.68
CA LYS A 141 14.98 9.40 -4.43
C LYS A 141 15.29 8.19 -5.32
N ASP A 142 16.53 8.08 -5.82
CA ASP A 142 16.93 6.99 -6.72
C ASP A 142 17.06 5.65 -6.02
N LYS A 143 17.17 5.62 -4.68
CA LYS A 143 17.16 4.37 -3.90
C LYS A 143 15.82 3.66 -3.99
N LEU A 144 14.72 4.40 -3.92
CA LEU A 144 13.40 3.81 -4.12
C LEU A 144 13.26 3.24 -5.54
N LYS A 145 13.71 3.98 -6.56
CA LYS A 145 13.72 3.48 -7.94
C LYS A 145 14.53 2.19 -8.11
N GLN A 146 15.64 2.04 -7.38
CA GLN A 146 16.41 0.79 -7.40
C GLN A 146 15.59 -0.38 -6.85
N VAL A 147 14.83 -0.15 -5.78
CA VAL A 147 13.91 -1.16 -5.22
C VAL A 147 12.77 -1.46 -6.19
N GLU A 148 12.14 -0.44 -6.77
CA GLU A 148 11.08 -0.59 -7.78
C GLU A 148 11.58 -1.38 -8.99
N ASN A 149 12.77 -1.05 -9.52
CA ASN A 149 13.37 -1.80 -10.63
C ASN A 149 13.64 -3.26 -10.26
N ALA A 150 14.09 -3.54 -9.04
CA ALA A 150 14.30 -4.91 -8.59
C ALA A 150 12.97 -5.69 -8.47
N ILE A 151 11.90 -5.02 -8.03
CA ILE A 151 10.54 -5.57 -8.03
C ILE A 151 10.11 -5.85 -9.48
N ASP A 152 10.28 -4.90 -10.39
CA ASP A 152 9.93 -5.05 -11.80
C ASP A 152 10.71 -6.16 -12.51
N ASP A 153 11.99 -6.34 -12.15
CA ASP A 153 12.88 -7.40 -12.63
C ASP A 153 12.51 -8.79 -12.12
N THR A 154 11.67 -8.89 -11.09
CA THR A 154 11.26 -10.18 -10.53
C THR A 154 10.57 -11.02 -11.61
N THR A 155 11.16 -12.18 -11.89
CA THR A 155 10.61 -13.10 -12.89
C THR A 155 9.50 -13.94 -12.28
N ILE A 156 8.32 -13.86 -12.89
CA ILE A 156 7.18 -14.72 -12.65
C ILE A 156 7.30 -15.95 -13.56
N PRO A 157 7.44 -17.17 -13.01
CA PRO A 157 7.55 -18.40 -13.80
C PRO A 157 6.27 -18.71 -14.58
N ALA A 158 6.42 -19.46 -15.67
CA ALA A 158 5.29 -20.07 -16.36
C ALA A 158 4.47 -20.99 -15.41
N GLY A 159 3.16 -21.04 -15.62
CA GLY A 159 2.20 -21.77 -14.81
C GLY A 159 1.68 -21.01 -13.58
N VAL A 160 2.25 -19.84 -13.25
CA VAL A 160 1.68 -18.93 -12.24
C VAL A 160 0.60 -18.08 -12.89
N ALA A 161 -0.55 -17.92 -12.22
CA ALA A 161 -1.69 -17.12 -12.69
C ALA A 161 -2.07 -17.40 -14.16
N GLN A 162 -2.09 -18.69 -14.52
CA GLN A 162 -2.43 -19.17 -15.87
C GLN A 162 -1.54 -18.61 -17.00
N SER A 163 -0.35 -18.12 -16.69
CA SER A 163 0.58 -17.64 -17.72
C SER A 163 1.35 -18.79 -18.34
N ASP A 164 1.27 -18.93 -19.67
CA ASP A 164 2.00 -19.96 -20.41
C ASP A 164 3.52 -19.70 -20.49
N ASN A 165 3.94 -18.45 -20.25
CA ASN A 165 5.31 -18.01 -20.42
C ASN A 165 5.87 -17.38 -19.15
N LYS A 166 7.19 -17.46 -18.99
CA LYS A 166 7.90 -16.65 -17.99
C LYS A 166 7.81 -15.18 -18.35
N GLN A 167 7.57 -14.31 -17.37
CA GLN A 167 7.43 -12.86 -17.57
C GLN A 167 8.06 -12.08 -16.42
N ARG A 168 8.43 -10.82 -16.66
CA ARG A 168 8.89 -9.90 -15.60
C ARG A 168 7.67 -9.26 -14.94
N LEU A 169 7.71 -9.04 -13.63
CA LEU A 169 6.60 -8.43 -12.91
C LEU A 169 6.25 -7.04 -13.47
N GLY A 170 7.27 -6.22 -13.76
CA GLY A 170 7.09 -4.88 -14.34
C GLY A 170 6.55 -4.87 -15.77
N SER A 171 6.48 -6.04 -16.43
CA SER A 171 5.84 -6.18 -17.75
C SER A 171 4.35 -6.53 -17.68
N ILE A 172 3.80 -6.71 -16.47
CA ILE A 172 2.41 -7.11 -16.23
C ILE A 172 1.64 -5.88 -15.72
N SER A 173 0.82 -5.30 -16.58
CA SER A 173 0.01 -4.10 -16.26
C SER A 173 -1.47 -4.41 -15.99
N ILE A 174 -1.88 -5.67 -16.05
CA ILE A 174 -3.28 -6.09 -15.83
C ILE A 174 -3.48 -6.37 -14.33
N GLU A 175 -4.28 -5.54 -13.66
CA GLU A 175 -4.52 -5.61 -12.21
C GLU A 175 -5.02 -6.99 -11.75
N ASP A 176 -5.98 -7.59 -12.45
CA ASP A 176 -6.50 -8.93 -12.12
C ASP A 176 -5.38 -9.98 -12.12
N LYS A 177 -4.46 -9.90 -13.10
CA LYS A 177 -3.31 -10.81 -13.17
C LYS A 177 -2.34 -10.58 -12.01
N LEU A 178 -2.09 -9.32 -11.63
CA LEU A 178 -1.28 -9.00 -10.47
C LEU A 178 -1.92 -9.55 -9.18
N GLY A 179 -3.24 -9.44 -9.04
CA GLY A 179 -4.01 -10.02 -7.93
C GLY A 179 -3.93 -11.54 -7.85
N GLU A 180 -4.02 -12.24 -9.00
CA GLU A 180 -3.85 -13.70 -9.08
C GLU A 180 -2.42 -14.13 -8.69
N ILE A 181 -1.41 -13.41 -9.18
CA ILE A 181 0.00 -13.66 -8.84
C ILE A 181 0.21 -13.49 -7.34
N LEU A 182 -0.28 -12.39 -6.75
CA LEU A 182 -0.19 -12.14 -5.32
C LEU A 182 -0.83 -13.28 -4.51
N SER A 183 -2.05 -13.68 -4.90
CA SER A 183 -2.79 -14.77 -4.24
C SER A 183 -2.04 -16.11 -4.31
N TYR A 184 -1.44 -16.42 -5.46
CA TYR A 184 -0.62 -17.63 -5.63
C TYR A 184 0.58 -17.66 -4.67
N TYR A 185 1.33 -16.56 -4.58
CA TYR A 185 2.51 -16.50 -3.70
C TYR A 185 2.15 -16.46 -2.22
N GLN A 186 1.06 -15.80 -1.83
CA GLN A 186 0.54 -15.85 -0.46
C GLN A 186 0.22 -17.29 -0.05
N LEU A 187 -0.52 -18.04 -0.88
CA LEU A 187 -0.84 -19.44 -0.60
C LEU A 187 0.41 -20.32 -0.52
N ARG A 188 1.37 -20.11 -1.43
CA ARG A 188 2.65 -20.84 -1.42
C ARG A 188 3.47 -20.57 -0.16
N ASN A 189 3.51 -19.32 0.30
CA ASN A 189 4.21 -18.94 1.53
C ASN A 189 3.56 -19.57 2.75
N SER A 190 2.23 -19.57 2.83
CA SER A 190 1.50 -20.26 3.90
C SER A 190 1.78 -21.77 3.93
N LYS A 191 1.77 -22.44 2.76
CA LYS A 191 2.15 -23.86 2.66
C LYS A 191 3.59 -24.11 3.11
N THR A 192 4.52 -23.27 2.67
CA THR A 192 5.93 -23.37 3.05
C THR A 192 6.11 -23.25 4.56
N LEU A 193 5.38 -22.33 5.22
CA LEU A 193 5.40 -22.18 6.68
C LEU A 193 4.90 -23.45 7.37
N VAL A 194 3.78 -24.02 6.91
CA VAL A 194 3.24 -25.28 7.44
C VAL A 194 4.26 -26.42 7.28
N ASP A 195 4.88 -26.54 6.11
CA ASP A 195 5.89 -27.57 5.86
C ASP A 195 7.13 -27.41 6.75
N LEU A 196 7.60 -26.19 6.95
CA LEU A 196 8.71 -25.89 7.86
C LEU A 196 8.34 -26.26 9.30
N LYS A 197 7.13 -25.90 9.76
CA LYS A 197 6.63 -26.28 11.09
C LYS A 197 6.59 -27.79 11.27
N ASN A 198 6.08 -28.52 10.27
CA ASN A 198 6.02 -29.98 10.28
C ASN A 198 7.42 -30.61 10.30
N LYS A 199 8.35 -30.11 9.48
CA LYS A 199 9.75 -30.57 9.49
C LYS A 199 10.40 -30.34 10.85
N LEU A 200 10.20 -29.18 11.46
CA LEU A 200 10.73 -28.86 12.78
C LEU A 200 10.18 -29.81 13.86
N SER A 201 8.87 -30.04 13.88
CA SER A 201 8.24 -30.99 14.82
C SER A 201 8.71 -32.43 14.62
N ASN A 202 8.87 -32.88 13.37
CA ASN A 202 9.36 -34.23 13.09
C ASN A 202 10.84 -34.40 13.44
N THR A 203 11.65 -33.34 13.27
CA THR A 203 13.06 -33.35 13.65
C THR A 203 13.22 -33.36 15.17
N ALA A 204 12.41 -32.58 15.90
CA ALA A 204 12.37 -32.57 17.36
C ALA A 204 12.00 -33.95 17.95
N LYS A 205 11.07 -34.67 17.33
CA LYS A 205 10.72 -36.06 17.71
C LYS A 205 11.84 -37.07 17.46
N ILE A 206 12.79 -36.78 16.56
CA ILE A 206 13.96 -37.63 16.31
C ILE A 206 15.08 -37.34 17.31
N THR A 207 15.18 -36.10 17.81
CA THR A 207 16.17 -35.68 18.83
C THR A 207 15.72 -35.92 20.27
N GLU A 208 14.42 -36.11 20.53
CA GLU A 208 13.97 -36.66 21.82
C GLU A 208 14.55 -38.08 21.98
N PRO A 209 15.33 -38.35 23.04
CA PRO A 209 15.83 -39.69 23.27
C PRO A 209 14.62 -40.60 23.50
N LYS A 210 14.34 -41.51 22.54
CA LYS A 210 13.35 -42.58 22.67
C LYS A 210 13.20 -43.00 24.13
N SER A 211 11.97 -42.92 24.64
CA SER A 211 11.61 -43.24 26.03
C SER A 211 12.34 -44.51 26.50
N ALA A 212 12.71 -44.53 27.78
CA ALA A 212 13.34 -45.70 28.42
C ALA A 212 12.57 -47.01 28.15
N GLU A 213 11.27 -46.91 27.91
CA GLU A 213 10.38 -48.02 27.59
C GLU A 213 10.53 -48.55 26.16
N GLU A 214 10.74 -47.67 25.17
CA GLU A 214 11.08 -48.08 23.79
C GLU A 214 12.49 -48.67 23.71
N LYS A 215 13.45 -48.11 24.46
CA LYS A 215 14.80 -48.65 24.57
C LYS A 215 14.82 -50.04 25.23
N LYS A 216 13.97 -50.27 26.24
CA LYS A 216 13.74 -51.61 26.84
C LYS A 216 13.14 -52.61 25.83
N LYS A 217 12.15 -52.21 25.03
CA LYS A 217 11.57 -53.08 23.98
C LYS A 217 12.59 -53.48 22.91
N VAL A 218 13.48 -52.57 22.52
CA VAL A 218 14.59 -52.88 21.59
C VAL A 218 15.61 -53.85 22.22
N CYS A 219 15.89 -53.73 23.52
CA CYS A 219 16.77 -54.66 24.24
C CYS A 219 16.17 -56.08 24.32
N ASN A 220 14.88 -56.18 24.65
CA ASN A 220 14.17 -57.46 24.77
C ASN A 220 13.96 -58.18 23.42
N SER A 221 13.97 -57.46 22.30
CA SER A 221 13.80 -58.03 20.95
C SER A 221 15.13 -58.37 20.26
N LYS A 222 16.19 -57.58 20.45
CA LYS A 222 17.49 -57.78 19.78
C LYS A 222 18.55 -58.52 20.61
N GLY A 223 18.31 -58.75 21.89
CA GLY A 223 19.31 -59.30 22.82
C GLY A 223 18.80 -60.44 23.71
N LYS A 224 17.82 -61.21 23.23
CA LYS A 224 17.42 -62.45 23.91
C LYS A 224 18.58 -63.45 23.83
N ASP A 225 19.22 -63.66 24.97
CA ASP A 225 20.16 -64.75 25.29
C ASP A 225 21.49 -64.82 24.50
N LYS A 226 21.78 -63.87 23.60
CA LYS A 226 23.03 -63.83 22.81
C LYS A 226 24.05 -62.84 23.37
N GLN A 227 24.99 -63.35 24.16
CA GLN A 227 26.07 -62.58 24.79
C GLN A 227 26.90 -61.74 23.79
N GLN A 228 27.12 -62.23 22.56
CA GLN A 228 27.86 -61.48 21.55
C GLN A 228 27.11 -60.26 20.99
N GLU A 229 25.78 -60.33 20.88
CA GLU A 229 24.98 -59.19 20.41
C GLU A 229 24.89 -58.11 21.51
N CYS A 230 24.82 -58.51 22.78
CA CYS A 230 24.89 -57.57 23.91
C CYS A 230 26.24 -56.85 24.01
N LYS A 231 27.36 -57.53 23.69
CA LYS A 231 28.70 -56.90 23.65
C LYS A 231 28.81 -55.78 22.61
N LYS A 232 28.11 -55.89 21.48
CA LYS A 232 28.05 -54.83 20.44
C LYS A 232 27.23 -53.61 20.87
N LEU A 233 26.42 -53.75 21.92
CA LEU A 233 25.57 -52.67 22.47
C LEU A 233 26.20 -51.99 23.69
N LYS A 234 27.43 -52.36 24.06
CA LYS A 234 28.15 -51.81 25.21
C LYS A 234 28.41 -50.30 25.08
N GLU A 235 28.68 -49.83 23.88
CA GLU A 235 28.83 -48.40 23.56
C GLU A 235 27.54 -47.59 23.75
N LYS A 236 26.38 -48.27 23.76
CA LYS A 236 25.06 -47.66 24.02
C LYS A 236 24.61 -47.84 25.49
N GLY A 237 25.53 -48.22 26.38
CA GLY A 237 25.29 -48.33 27.83
C GLY A 237 24.66 -49.64 28.29
N TYR A 238 24.62 -50.68 27.45
CA TYR A 238 24.06 -52.00 27.80
C TYR A 238 25.14 -52.95 28.33
N VAL A 239 24.84 -53.64 29.43
CA VAL A 239 25.73 -54.60 30.10
C VAL A 239 25.00 -55.94 30.25
N PHE A 240 25.70 -57.01 29.93
CA PHE A 240 25.21 -58.37 30.10
C PHE A 240 25.27 -58.74 31.59
N SER A 241 24.13 -59.03 32.21
CA SER A 241 24.09 -59.44 33.62
C SER A 241 24.05 -60.96 33.73
N PRO A 242 25.03 -61.60 34.39
CA PRO A 242 25.05 -63.05 34.58
C PRO A 242 24.34 -63.55 35.85
N LYS A 243 23.53 -62.75 36.56
CA LYS A 243 22.91 -63.18 37.84
C LYS A 243 21.53 -63.84 37.67
N GLY A 244 21.49 -65.16 37.92
CA GLY A 244 20.47 -65.84 38.74
C GLY A 244 19.07 -66.11 38.16
N ASN A 245 18.75 -67.39 37.97
CA ASN A 245 17.44 -68.06 37.83
C ASN A 245 16.36 -67.62 36.81
N GLU A 246 16.54 -66.57 35.99
CA GLU A 246 15.56 -66.24 34.91
C GLU A 246 16.16 -65.94 33.51
N GLY A 247 17.32 -66.52 33.21
CA GLY A 247 17.90 -66.46 31.86
C GLY A 247 18.82 -65.25 31.63
N LYS A 248 19.80 -65.44 30.75
CA LYS A 248 20.93 -64.53 30.55
C LYS A 248 20.52 -63.32 29.69
N LYS A 249 20.05 -62.24 30.32
CA LYS A 249 19.52 -61.07 29.60
C LYS A 249 20.50 -59.89 29.56
N CYS A 250 20.46 -59.15 28.45
CA CYS A 250 21.13 -57.86 28.29
C CYS A 250 20.32 -56.78 29.03
N ILE A 251 20.96 -56.03 29.94
CA ILE A 251 20.30 -54.98 30.73
C ILE A 251 20.98 -53.62 30.54
N LEU A 252 20.25 -52.53 30.73
CA LEU A 252 20.82 -51.18 30.72
C LEU A 252 21.65 -50.98 32.00
N SER A 253 22.85 -50.42 31.90
CA SER A 253 23.72 -50.17 33.06
C SER A 253 23.14 -49.12 34.01
N GLU A 254 23.32 -49.34 35.31
CA GLU A 254 22.86 -48.45 36.41
C GLU A 254 23.26 -46.98 36.20
N GLY A 255 24.48 -46.71 35.72
CA GLY A 255 24.95 -45.33 35.46
C GLY A 255 24.24 -44.62 34.31
N THR A 256 23.69 -45.36 33.35
CA THR A 256 22.88 -44.77 32.26
C THR A 256 21.42 -44.61 32.68
N LYS A 257 20.99 -45.42 33.65
CA LYS A 257 19.65 -45.40 34.25
C LYS A 257 19.47 -44.16 35.14
N GLN A 258 20.45 -43.87 36.00
CA GLN A 258 20.47 -42.66 36.84
C GLN A 258 20.48 -41.37 36.00
N LYS A 259 21.30 -41.29 34.93
CA LYS A 259 21.30 -40.12 34.03
C LYS A 259 19.98 -39.92 33.27
N ALA A 260 19.22 -40.99 33.04
CA ALA A 260 17.92 -40.90 32.37
C ALA A 260 16.80 -40.47 33.36
N GLU A 261 16.82 -40.96 34.60
CA GLU A 261 15.91 -40.53 35.67
C GLU A 261 16.14 -39.07 36.08
N GLU A 262 17.41 -38.64 36.18
CA GLU A 262 17.75 -37.25 36.53
C GLU A 262 17.31 -36.26 35.44
N LYS A 263 17.33 -36.68 34.17
CA LYS A 263 16.85 -35.86 33.04
C LYS A 263 15.32 -35.80 32.99
N ALA A 264 14.64 -36.90 33.28
CA ALA A 264 13.17 -36.95 33.35
C ALA A 264 12.61 -36.13 34.53
N ASN A 265 13.31 -36.09 35.68
CA ASN A 265 12.90 -35.26 36.82
C ASN A 265 13.07 -33.76 36.56
N LYS A 266 14.12 -33.34 35.84
CA LYS A 266 14.32 -31.93 35.45
C LYS A 266 13.23 -31.45 34.48
N GLU A 267 12.82 -32.28 33.53
CA GLU A 267 11.74 -31.97 32.59
C GLU A 267 10.36 -31.91 33.28
N ALA A 268 10.15 -32.68 34.36
CA ALA A 268 8.93 -32.61 35.18
C ALA A 268 8.85 -31.33 36.04
N GLU A 269 9.97 -30.89 36.63
CA GLU A 269 10.04 -29.62 37.41
C GLU A 269 9.83 -28.37 36.53
N GLU A 270 10.36 -28.36 35.31
CA GLU A 270 10.17 -27.28 34.33
C GLU A 270 8.72 -27.20 33.81
N ALA A 271 8.01 -28.34 33.77
CA ALA A 271 6.60 -28.37 33.41
C ALA A 271 5.69 -27.84 34.53
N THR A 272 6.02 -28.10 35.80
CA THR A 272 5.25 -27.60 36.96
C THR A 272 5.43 -26.11 37.24
N SER A 273 6.62 -25.56 36.96
CA SER A 273 6.89 -24.11 37.11
C SER A 273 6.13 -23.29 36.07
N LYS A 274 6.08 -23.73 34.80
CA LYS A 274 5.27 -23.08 33.74
C LYS A 274 3.75 -23.17 33.95
N ALA A 275 3.26 -24.20 34.63
CA ALA A 275 1.84 -24.31 34.99
C ALA A 275 1.45 -23.36 36.14
N SER A 276 2.40 -23.02 37.02
CA SER A 276 2.19 -22.16 38.18
C SER A 276 2.14 -20.67 37.80
N ASP A 277 3.00 -20.23 36.87
CA ASP A 277 2.98 -18.84 36.37
C ASP A 277 1.74 -18.52 35.53
N LYS A 278 1.21 -19.50 34.79
CA LYS A 278 -0.01 -19.30 33.98
C LYS A 278 -1.26 -19.14 34.84
N LYS A 279 -1.33 -19.81 36.01
CA LYS A 279 -2.47 -19.70 36.94
C LYS A 279 -2.51 -18.36 37.67
N LYS A 280 -1.37 -17.69 37.87
CA LYS A 280 -1.31 -16.36 38.50
C LYS A 280 -1.65 -15.19 37.57
N GLN A 281 -1.59 -15.38 36.26
CA GLN A 281 -1.97 -14.35 35.27
C GLN A 281 -3.47 -14.36 34.90
N GLU A 282 -4.18 -15.47 35.09
CA GLU A 282 -5.61 -15.58 34.77
C GLU A 282 -6.56 -15.12 35.90
N GLU A 283 -6.08 -14.94 37.13
CA GLU A 283 -6.91 -14.43 38.26
C GLU A 283 -6.92 -12.90 38.40
N CYS A 284 -6.18 -12.15 37.58
CA CYS A 284 -6.19 -10.67 37.58
C CYS A 284 -6.63 -10.13 36.22
N LYS A 285 -7.89 -10.33 35.84
CA LYS A 285 -8.63 -9.49 34.86
C LYS A 285 -10.12 -9.84 34.83
N CYS A 286 -10.84 -9.41 35.86
CA CYS A 286 -12.25 -9.01 35.80
C CYS A 286 -12.51 -8.12 37.02
N GLY A 287 -12.52 -6.82 36.78
CA GLY A 287 -12.73 -5.72 37.73
C GLY A 287 -12.60 -4.41 36.97
#